data_AF-A0A368X7R7-F1
#
_entry.id   AF-A0A368X7R7-F1
#
_cell.length_a   1.000
_cell.length_b   1.000
_cell.length_c   1.000
_cell.angle_alpha   90.00
_cell.angle_beta   90.00
_cell.angle_gamma   90.00
#
_symmetry.space_group_name_H-M   'P 1'
#
loop_
_entity.id
_entity.type
_entity.pdbx_description
1 polymer ?
#
loop_
_entity_poly.entity_id
_entity_poly.type
_entity_poly.pdbx_seq_one_letter_code
_entity_poly.pdbx_strand_id
1 'polypeptide(L)'
;MDLITQTIRMRCRAAILRVERDSKRIRSTFKNYRGTESDTQSAMEMRAFRLGVQFKQLNHDPFIDWNHPLSKELSKSFLMGAGQRHSSAA
;
A
#
# COMPACT_ATOMS: atom_id res chain seq x y z
N MET A 1 5.44 -7.16 -19.17
CA MET A 1 4.98 -5.98 -18.43
C MET A 1 5.55 -4.76 -19.13
N ASP A 2 4.73 -3.81 -19.55
CA ASP A 2 5.19 -2.58 -20.21
C ASP A 2 5.85 -1.61 -19.22
N LEU A 3 6.61 -0.65 -19.75
CA LEU A 3 7.40 0.30 -18.96
C LEU A 3 6.51 1.21 -18.07
N ILE A 4 5.30 1.53 -18.51
CA ILE A 4 4.36 2.37 -17.74
C ILE A 4 3.88 1.58 -16.52
N THR A 5 3.46 0.33 -16.72
CA THR A 5 3.04 -0.56 -15.63
C THR A 5 4.17 -0.82 -14.63
N GLN A 6 5.41 -1.03 -15.09
CA GLN A 6 6.58 -1.14 -14.20
C GLN A 6 6.82 0.14 -13.39
N THR A 7 6.72 1.31 -14.04
CA THR A 7 6.91 2.60 -13.38
C THR A 7 5.86 2.84 -12.31
N ILE A 8 4.58 2.55 -12.61
CA ILE A 8 3.49 2.68 -11.63
C ILE A 8 3.70 1.71 -10.47
N ARG A 9 4.08 0.45 -10.73
CA ARG A 9 4.41 -0.53 -9.70
C ARG A 9 5.49 -0.03 -8.74
N MET A 10 6.59 0.52 -9.28
CA MET A 10 7.65 1.11 -8.47
C MET A 10 7.17 2.30 -7.64
N ARG A 11 6.36 3.20 -8.23
CA ARG A 11 5.80 4.36 -7.54
C ARG A 11 4.87 3.97 -6.39
N CYS A 12 4.02 2.96 -6.60
CA CYS A 12 3.14 2.45 -5.55
C CYS A 12 3.94 1.89 -4.37
N ARG A 13 4.93 1.02 -4.64
CA ARG A 13 5.80 0.44 -3.59
C ARG A 13 6.58 1.51 -2.85
N ALA A 14 7.16 2.48 -3.58
CA ALA A 14 7.89 3.59 -2.97
C ALA A 14 6.99 4.45 -2.06
N ALA A 15 5.73 4.67 -2.45
CA ALA A 15 4.77 5.40 -1.63
C ALA A 15 4.44 4.67 -0.33
N ILE A 16 4.36 3.34 -0.34
CA ILE A 16 4.17 2.53 0.87
C ILE A 16 5.40 2.59 1.79
N LEU A 17 6.59 2.38 1.24
CA LEU A 17 7.84 2.46 2.01
C LEU A 17 8.08 3.85 2.63
N ARG A 18 7.57 4.91 1.99
CA ARG A 18 7.62 6.26 2.56
C ARG A 18 6.77 6.37 3.83
N VAL A 19 5.56 5.82 3.83
CA VAL A 19 4.70 5.80 5.04
C VAL A 19 5.40 5.06 6.17
N GLU A 20 5.98 3.88 5.88
CA GLU A 20 6.70 3.10 6.88
C GLU A 20 7.89 3.87 7.48
N ARG A 21 8.69 4.53 6.63
CA ARG A 21 9.82 5.34 7.05
C ARG A 21 9.38 6.55 7.89
N ASP A 22 8.35 7.25 7.46
CA ASP A 22 7.85 8.43 8.15
C ASP A 22 7.31 8.04 9.54
N SER A 23 6.58 6.93 9.66
CA SER A 23 6.12 6.41 10.96
C SER A 23 7.27 6.00 11.88
N LYS A 24 8.35 5.39 11.33
CA LYS A 24 9.57 5.09 12.10
C LYS A 24 10.27 6.37 12.57
N ARG A 25 10.37 7.38 11.71
CA ARG A 25 10.97 8.68 12.02
C ARG A 25 10.18 9.47 13.07
N ILE A 26 8.85 9.47 12.99
CA ILE A 26 7.99 10.14 13.98
C ILE A 26 8.18 9.48 15.35
N ARG A 27 8.15 8.14 15.42
CA ARG A 27 8.43 7.39 16.65
C ARG A 27 9.80 7.73 17.25
N SER A 28 10.85 7.80 16.42
CA SER A 28 12.19 8.11 16.92
C SER A 28 12.35 9.57 17.37
N THR A 29 11.62 10.50 16.75
CA THR A 29 11.78 11.94 16.99
C THR A 29 10.93 12.43 18.17
N PHE A 30 9.73 11.90 18.33
CA PHE A 30 8.77 12.37 19.34
C PHE A 30 8.66 11.37 20.49
N LYS A 31 9.34 11.63 21.61
CA LYS A 31 9.32 10.78 22.83
C LYS A 31 7.92 10.47 23.38
N ASN A 32 6.92 11.31 23.06
CA ASN A 32 5.54 11.16 23.53
C ASN A 32 4.60 10.58 22.45
N TYR A 33 5.12 10.20 21.28
CA TYR A 33 4.30 9.63 20.23
C TYR A 33 3.91 8.19 20.59
N ARG A 34 2.60 7.97 20.79
CA ARG A 34 2.02 6.67 21.14
C ARG A 34 1.64 5.80 19.94
N GLY A 35 2.05 6.17 18.72
CA GLY A 35 1.68 5.39 17.54
C GLY A 35 2.32 4.01 17.56
N THR A 36 1.48 3.02 17.30
CA THR A 36 1.81 1.59 17.30
C THR A 36 2.25 1.11 15.93
N GLU A 37 2.76 -0.11 15.85
CA GLU A 37 2.97 -0.78 14.55
C GLU A 37 1.66 -0.98 13.80
N SER A 38 0.56 -1.24 14.52
CA SER A 38 -0.80 -1.34 13.98
C SER A 38 -1.23 -0.05 13.28
N ASP A 39 -0.91 1.12 13.85
CA ASP A 39 -1.21 2.41 13.22
C ASP A 39 -0.43 2.61 11.93
N THR A 40 0.82 2.13 11.89
CA THR A 40 1.66 2.17 10.69
C THR A 40 1.10 1.27 9.60
N GLN A 41 0.70 0.05 9.95
CA GLN A 41 0.03 -0.88 9.04
C GLN A 41 -1.27 -0.27 8.49
N SER A 42 -2.14 0.25 9.35
CA SER A 42 -3.39 0.91 8.96
C SER A 42 -3.15 2.09 8.01
N ALA A 43 -2.11 2.89 8.27
CA ALA A 43 -1.73 3.99 7.38
C ALA A 43 -1.24 3.50 6.01
N MET A 44 -0.51 2.38 5.96
CA MET A 44 -0.08 1.77 4.70
C MET A 44 -1.25 1.18 3.91
N GLU A 45 -2.19 0.49 4.57
CA GLU A 45 -3.42 -0.02 3.94
C GLU A 45 -4.27 1.13 3.37
N MET A 46 -4.48 2.19 4.16
CA MET A 46 -5.16 3.41 3.70
C MET A 46 -4.44 4.04 2.50
N ARG A 47 -3.10 4.03 2.49
CA ARG A 47 -2.32 4.53 1.36
C ARG A 47 -2.49 3.64 0.12
N ALA A 48 -2.46 2.31 0.29
CA ALA A 48 -2.70 1.36 -0.79
C ALA A 48 -4.10 1.53 -1.41
N PHE A 49 -5.12 1.72 -0.57
CA PHE A 49 -6.47 2.04 -1.02
C PHE A 49 -6.50 3.32 -1.88
N ARG A 50 -5.91 4.42 -1.41
CA ARG A 50 -5.85 5.67 -2.18
C ARG A 50 -5.09 5.53 -3.50
N LEU A 51 -4.04 4.71 -3.54
CA LEU A 51 -3.34 4.38 -4.78
C LEU A 51 -4.23 3.60 -5.74
N GLY A 52 -5.08 2.68 -5.25
CA GLY A 52 -6.11 2.00 -6.03
C GLY A 52 -7.08 2.97 -6.68
N VAL A 53 -7.60 3.93 -5.91
CA VAL A 53 -8.48 5.00 -6.44
C VAL A 53 -7.77 5.81 -7.54
N GLN A 54 -6.50 6.15 -7.32
CA GLN A 54 -5.70 6.94 -8.25
C GLN A 54 -5.39 6.18 -9.56
N PHE A 55 -5.12 4.88 -9.47
CA PHE A 55 -4.71 4.03 -10.58
C PHE A 55 -5.78 3.00 -10.95
N LYS A 56 -7.06 3.35 -10.86
CA LYS A 56 -8.20 2.45 -11.11
C LYS A 56 -8.18 1.75 -12.48
N GLN A 57 -7.53 2.36 -13.48
CA GLN A 57 -7.41 1.83 -14.84
C GLN A 57 -6.27 0.82 -14.99
N LEU A 58 -5.46 0.62 -13.93
CA LEU A 58 -4.38 -0.35 -13.93
C LEU A 58 -4.96 -1.75 -13.75
N ASN A 59 -4.84 -2.59 -14.77
CA ASN A 59 -5.27 -3.99 -14.72
C ASN A 59 -4.33 -4.90 -13.91
N HIS A 60 -3.36 -4.33 -13.18
CA HIS A 60 -2.32 -5.08 -12.48
C HIS A 60 -2.15 -4.58 -11.05
N ASP A 61 -2.16 -5.51 -10.10
CA ASP A 61 -1.89 -5.22 -8.69
C ASP A 61 -0.37 -5.00 -8.47
N PRO A 62 0.06 -3.81 -8.02
CA PRO A 62 1.48 -3.52 -7.82
C PRO A 62 2.10 -4.28 -6.63
N PHE A 63 1.30 -4.91 -5.77
CA PHE A 63 1.73 -5.54 -4.53
C PHE A 63 1.76 -7.08 -4.57
N ILE A 64 1.11 -7.71 -5.56
CA ILE A 64 0.90 -9.17 -5.62
C ILE A 64 2.17 -10.03 -5.55
N ASP A 65 3.26 -9.62 -6.23
CA ASP A 65 4.58 -10.28 -6.15
C ASP A 65 5.61 -9.39 -5.43
N TRP A 66 5.19 -8.65 -4.41
CA TRP A 66 6.11 -7.92 -3.56
C TRP A 66 6.52 -8.77 -2.35
N ASN A 67 7.82 -8.96 -2.15
CA ASN A 67 8.37 -9.58 -0.94
C ASN A 67 8.34 -8.60 0.25
N HIS A 68 7.13 -8.25 0.69
CA HIS A 68 6.87 -7.37 1.82
C HIS A 68 5.89 -8.07 2.77
N PRO A 69 6.05 -7.99 4.12
CA PRO A 69 5.19 -8.72 5.07
C PRO A 69 3.70 -8.46 4.89
N LEU A 70 3.34 -7.22 4.56
CA LEU A 70 1.96 -6.77 4.34
C LEU A 70 1.49 -6.84 2.87
N SER A 71 2.19 -7.56 1.99
CA SER A 71 1.87 -7.53 0.55
C SER A 71 0.42 -7.93 0.26
N LYS A 72 -0.10 -8.94 0.95
CA LYS A 72 -1.49 -9.43 0.80
C LYS A 72 -2.52 -8.38 1.22
N GLU A 73 -2.31 -7.72 2.35
CA GLU A 73 -3.18 -6.68 2.90
C GLU A 73 -3.19 -5.42 2.02
N LEU A 74 -2.01 -5.05 1.50
CA LEU A 74 -1.85 -3.93 0.58
C LEU A 74 -2.49 -4.23 -0.78
N SER A 75 -2.32 -5.43 -1.31
CA SER A 75 -3.03 -5.93 -2.49
C SER A 75 -4.54 -5.81 -2.31
N LYS A 76 -5.09 -6.36 -1.23
CA LYS A 76 -6.52 -6.27 -0.90
C LYS A 76 -7.01 -4.82 -0.83
N SER A 77 -6.28 -3.97 -0.13
CA SER A 77 -6.62 -2.55 0.03
C SER A 77 -6.59 -1.80 -1.30
N PHE A 78 -5.57 -2.04 -2.12
CA PHE A 78 -5.45 -1.46 -3.45
C PHE A 78 -6.59 -1.87 -4.37
N LEU A 79 -6.89 -3.18 -4.46
CA LEU A 79 -7.97 -3.70 -5.28
C LEU A 79 -9.32 -3.13 -4.87
N MET A 80 -9.57 -3.02 -3.56
CA MET A 80 -10.76 -2.37 -3.02
C MET A 80 -10.85 -0.89 -3.47
N GLY A 81 -9.74 -0.14 -3.40
CA GLY A 81 -9.68 1.24 -3.87
C GLY A 81 -9.87 1.40 -5.38
N ALA A 82 -9.38 0.43 -6.16
CA ALA A 82 -9.56 0.38 -7.61
C ALA A 82 -11.00 -0.02 -8.02
N GLY A 83 -11.87 -0.37 -7.07
CA GLY A 83 -13.22 -0.87 -7.34
C GLY A 83 -13.26 -2.31 -7.84
N GLN A 84 -12.15 -3.04 -7.76
CA GLN A 84 -12.10 -4.46 -8.07
C GLN A 84 -12.69 -5.20 -6.87
N ARG A 85 -13.92 -5.72 -7.04
CA ARG A 85 -14.52 -6.60 -6.04
C ARG A 85 -13.63 -7.82 -5.92
N HIS A 86 -13.18 -8.14 -4.71
CA HIS A 86 -12.76 -9.50 -4.40
C HIS A 86 -13.93 -10.39 -4.79
N SER A 87 -13.77 -11.20 -5.83
CA SER A 87 -14.64 -12.35 -6.03
C SER A 87 -14.44 -13.23 -4.80
N SER A 88 -15.23 -12.99 -3.76
CA SER A 88 -15.49 -13.95 -2.71
C SER A 88 -16.11 -15.13 -3.43
N ALA A 89 -15.29 -16.10 -3.81
CA ALA A 89 -15.78 -17.42 -4.14
C ALA A 89 -16.57 -17.90 -2.91
N ALA A 90 -17.85 -18.18 -3.16
CA ALA A 90 -18.78 -18.78 -2.23
C ALA A 90 -18.32 -20.18 -1.81
#